data_AF-A0A8S3ZVT6-F1
#
_entry.id   AF-A0A8S3ZVT6-F1
#
_cell.length_a   1.000
_cell.length_b   1.000
_cell.length_c   1.000
_cell.angle_alpha   90.00
_cell.angle_beta   90.00
_cell.angle_gamma   90.00
#
_symmetry.space_group_name_H-M   'P 1'
#
loop_
_entity.id
_entity.type
_entity.pdbx_description
1 polymer ?
#
loop_
_entity_poly.entity_id
_entity_poly.type
_entity_poly.pdbx_seq_one_letter_code
_entity_poly.pdbx_strand_id
1 'polypeptide(L)'
;CAQVILTVPLTVQAQITYNPPLPLSRSQLLQRVPMGCVMKAFVYYDKPFWRESGFCGSSYIYDKDSLVCYTLDNTPPDGSSYNLVAFIAAENARKAAEMSEADRKYHVTQVLSRVFQSKKALN
;
A
#
# COMPACT_ATOMS: atom_id res chain seq x y z
N CYS A 1 -25.00 -12.80 -26.69
CA CYS A 1 -24.58 -13.43 -25.42
C CYS A 1 -25.79 -13.82 -24.61
N ALA A 2 -25.79 -15.01 -23.99
CA ALA A 2 -26.89 -15.47 -23.14
C ALA A 2 -26.74 -15.04 -21.67
N GLN A 3 -25.51 -14.82 -21.20
CA GLN A 3 -25.18 -14.47 -19.82
C GLN A 3 -23.93 -13.59 -19.76
N VAL A 4 -23.72 -12.92 -18.61
CA VAL A 4 -22.57 -12.06 -18.30
C VAL A 4 -22.11 -12.34 -16.87
N ILE A 5 -20.79 -12.30 -16.63
CA ILE A 5 -20.19 -12.39 -15.29
C ILE A 5 -19.51 -11.05 -14.98
N LEU A 6 -19.84 -10.43 -13.85
CA LEU A 6 -19.24 -9.18 -13.38
C LEU A 6 -18.17 -9.46 -12.32
N THR A 7 -16.90 -9.31 -12.69
CA THR A 7 -15.75 -9.59 -11.82
C THR A 7 -15.08 -8.34 -11.24
N VAL A 8 -15.62 -7.15 -11.51
CA VAL A 8 -15.10 -5.88 -10.98
C VAL A 8 -15.56 -5.63 -9.54
N PRO A 9 -14.83 -4.81 -8.73
CA PRO A 9 -15.24 -4.45 -7.37
C PRO A 9 -16.63 -3.81 -7.31
N LEU A 10 -17.32 -3.93 -6.17
CA LEU A 10 -18.69 -3.41 -6.01
C LEU A 10 -18.79 -1.89 -6.28
N THR A 11 -17.75 -1.12 -5.92
CA THR A 11 -17.68 0.32 -6.19
C THR A 11 -17.64 0.64 -7.69
N VAL A 12 -17.07 -0.24 -8.51
CA VAL A 12 -17.07 -0.12 -9.98
C VAL A 12 -18.43 -0.59 -10.54
N GLN A 13 -18.99 -1.66 -9.98
CA GLN A 13 -20.34 -2.13 -10.35
C GLN A 13 -21.40 -1.06 -10.11
N ALA A 14 -21.23 -0.19 -9.11
CA ALA A 14 -22.12 0.92 -8.79
C ALA A 14 -22.15 2.02 -9.88
N GLN A 15 -21.15 2.07 -10.76
CA GLN A 15 -21.06 3.05 -11.86
C GLN A 15 -21.69 2.55 -13.16
N ILE A 16 -22.14 1.29 -13.19
CA ILE A 16 -22.78 0.68 -14.36
C ILE A 16 -24.27 1.05 -14.35
N THR A 17 -24.79 1.48 -15.50
CA THR A 17 -26.24 1.66 -15.69
C THR A 17 -26.88 0.30 -15.98
N TYR A 18 -27.84 -0.11 -15.15
CA TYR A 18 -28.59 -1.36 -15.32
C TYR A 18 -29.98 -1.08 -15.88
N ASN A 19 -30.36 -1.82 -16.93
CA ASN A 19 -31.71 -1.82 -17.47
C ASN A 19 -32.18 -3.27 -17.68
N PRO A 20 -33.20 -3.76 -16.95
CA PRO A 20 -33.94 -3.06 -15.90
C PRO A 20 -33.05 -2.71 -14.67
N PRO A 21 -33.48 -1.80 -13.78
CA PRO A 21 -32.75 -1.48 -12.56
C PRO A 21 -32.51 -2.71 -11.68
N LEU A 22 -31.41 -2.68 -10.93
CA LEU A 22 -31.09 -3.74 -9.97
C LEU A 22 -32.13 -3.82 -8.83
N PRO A 23 -32.36 -5.01 -8.24
CA PRO A 23 -33.15 -5.15 -7.02
C PRO A 23 -32.62 -4.24 -5.91
N LEU A 24 -33.53 -3.72 -5.07
CA LEU A 24 -33.21 -2.75 -4.01
C LEU A 24 -32.06 -3.21 -3.09
N SER A 25 -32.07 -4.49 -2.70
CA SER A 25 -31.02 -5.08 -1.85
C SER A 25 -29.64 -4.99 -2.49
N ARG A 26 -29.54 -5.21 -3.81
CA ARG A 26 -28.27 -5.09 -4.55
C ARG A 26 -27.85 -3.63 -4.66
N SER A 27 -28.77 -2.74 -5.01
CA SER A 27 -28.49 -1.30 -5.13
C SER A 27 -27.99 -0.72 -3.79
N GLN A 28 -28.59 -1.11 -2.66
CA GLN A 28 -28.16 -0.67 -1.35
C GLN A 28 -26.78 -1.18 -0.95
N LEU A 29 -26.46 -2.43 -1.29
CA LEU A 29 -25.15 -3.03 -1.06
C LEU A 29 -24.05 -2.28 -1.81
N LEU A 30 -24.28 -1.97 -3.09
CA LEU A 30 -23.30 -1.27 -3.93
C LEU A 30 -22.90 0.11 -3.38
N GLN A 31 -23.77 0.74 -2.58
CA GLN A 31 -23.53 2.06 -1.98
C GLN A 31 -22.86 2.01 -0.59
N ARG A 32 -22.79 0.84 0.07
CA ARG A 32 -22.40 0.73 1.49
C ARG A 32 -21.10 -0.05 1.72
N VAL A 33 -20.44 -0.48 0.65
CA VAL A 33 -19.18 -1.25 0.72
C VAL A 33 -18.05 -0.45 0.04
N PRO A 34 -17.49 0.57 0.72
CA PRO A 34 -16.37 1.32 0.18
C PRO A 34 -15.09 0.49 0.16
N MET A 35 -14.15 0.87 -0.70
CA MET A 35 -12.79 0.33 -0.66
C MET A 35 -11.95 1.07 0.39
N GLY A 36 -11.01 0.35 1.01
CA GLY A 36 -9.98 0.98 1.85
C GLY A 36 -9.03 1.87 1.04
N CYS A 37 -8.26 2.69 1.73
CA CYS A 37 -7.20 3.51 1.14
C CYS A 37 -5.84 2.96 1.56
N VAL A 38 -4.97 2.65 0.60
CA VAL A 38 -3.62 2.14 0.83
C VAL A 38 -2.67 2.68 -0.22
N MET A 39 -1.45 3.02 0.20
CA MET A 39 -0.35 3.36 -0.67
C MET A 39 0.80 2.37 -0.42
N LYS A 40 1.39 1.88 -1.51
CA LYS A 40 2.50 0.94 -1.50
C LYS A 40 3.73 1.66 -2.03
N ALA A 41 4.71 1.91 -1.17
CA ALA A 41 5.98 2.50 -1.56
C ALA A 41 7.04 1.41 -1.68
N PHE A 42 7.68 1.31 -2.83
CA PHE A 42 8.83 0.42 -3.04
C PHE A 42 10.09 1.26 -3.00
N VAL A 43 10.96 0.99 -2.03
CA VAL A 43 12.21 1.72 -1.85
C VAL A 43 13.36 0.81 -2.21
N TYR A 44 14.02 1.15 -3.31
CA TYR A 44 15.10 0.37 -3.89
C TYR A 44 16.46 0.81 -3.34
N TYR A 45 17.34 -0.16 -3.15
CA TYR A 45 18.69 0.03 -2.63
C TYR A 45 19.67 -0.84 -3.42
N ASP A 46 20.94 -0.42 -3.47
CA ASP A 46 22.00 -1.20 -4.14
C ASP A 46 22.33 -2.50 -3.39
N LYS A 47 22.08 -2.53 -2.08
CA LYS A 47 22.33 -3.67 -1.20
C LYS A 47 21.21 -3.84 -0.18
N PRO A 48 20.93 -5.08 0.27
CA PRO A 48 19.89 -5.35 1.25
C PRO A 48 20.39 -5.05 2.67
N PHE A 49 20.61 -3.76 2.98
CA PHE A 49 21.25 -3.35 4.23
C PHE A 49 20.54 -3.86 5.48
N TRP A 50 19.21 -4.07 5.41
CA TRP A 50 18.44 -4.64 6.51
C TRP A 50 18.89 -6.07 6.83
N ARG A 51 19.22 -6.88 5.81
CA ARG A 51 19.75 -8.23 5.99
C ARG A 51 21.15 -8.22 6.59
N GLU A 52 22.00 -7.30 6.14
CA GLU A 52 23.35 -7.08 6.71
C GLU A 52 23.27 -6.73 8.20
N SER A 53 22.19 -6.04 8.61
CA SER A 53 21.88 -5.70 10.01
C SER A 53 21.10 -6.79 10.76
N GLY A 54 20.91 -7.98 10.18
CA GLY A 54 20.22 -9.11 10.83
C GLY A 54 18.69 -9.07 10.78
N PHE A 55 18.08 -8.15 10.03
CA PHE A 55 16.64 -8.05 9.86
C PHE A 55 16.15 -8.76 8.58
N CYS A 56 14.97 -9.37 8.66
CA CYS A 56 14.31 -10.00 7.51
C CYS A 56 13.53 -9.03 6.61
N GLY A 57 13.55 -7.72 6.90
CA GLY A 57 12.81 -6.69 6.17
C GLY A 57 11.31 -6.60 6.50
N SER A 58 10.78 -7.46 7.37
CA SER A 58 9.41 -7.35 7.86
C SER A 58 9.33 -6.54 9.16
N SER A 59 8.37 -5.62 9.27
CA SER A 59 8.13 -4.88 10.52
C SER A 59 6.67 -4.45 10.66
N TYR A 60 6.15 -4.51 11.87
CA TYR A 60 4.89 -3.84 12.25
C TYR A 60 5.22 -2.60 13.07
N ILE A 61 4.61 -1.47 12.72
CA ILE A 61 4.92 -0.16 13.31
C ILE A 61 3.64 0.37 13.97
N TYR A 62 3.61 0.37 15.30
CA TYR A 62 2.46 0.81 16.11
C TYR A 62 2.49 2.29 16.50
N ASP A 63 3.43 3.05 15.94
CA ASP A 63 3.54 4.49 16.15
C ASP A 63 2.48 5.22 15.32
N LYS A 64 1.61 5.98 16.00
CA LYS A 64 0.53 6.75 15.37
C LYS A 64 1.05 7.88 14.48
N ASP A 65 2.24 8.40 14.78
CA ASP A 65 2.86 9.49 14.02
C ASP A 65 3.71 8.96 12.85
N SER A 66 3.85 7.64 12.73
CA SER A 66 4.55 7.01 11.62
C SER A 66 3.67 6.97 10.37
N LEU A 67 4.23 7.44 9.24
CA LEU A 67 3.55 7.34 7.95
C LEU A 67 3.38 5.88 7.50
N VAL A 68 4.37 5.03 7.78
CA VAL A 68 4.39 3.61 7.41
C VAL A 68 3.93 2.75 8.60
N CYS A 69 3.04 1.80 8.35
CA CYS A 69 2.52 0.89 9.36
C CYS A 69 3.08 -0.54 9.24
N TYR A 70 3.55 -0.92 8.06
CA TYR A 70 4.07 -2.26 7.80
C TYR A 70 5.14 -2.25 6.71
N THR A 71 6.17 -3.08 6.85
CA THR A 71 7.18 -3.28 5.80
C THR A 71 7.39 -4.76 5.49
N LEU A 72 7.87 -5.06 4.28
CA LEU A 72 8.35 -6.38 3.88
C LEU A 72 9.58 -6.25 2.99
N ASP A 73 10.44 -7.26 3.02
CA ASP A 73 11.43 -7.49 1.97
C ASP A 73 10.73 -7.95 0.69
N ASN A 74 10.95 -7.23 -0.40
CA ASN A 74 10.41 -7.54 -1.72
C ASN A 74 11.54 -7.75 -2.75
N THR A 75 12.71 -8.21 -2.28
CA THR A 75 13.80 -8.69 -3.11
C THR A 75 13.35 -9.94 -3.87
N PRO A 76 13.39 -9.95 -5.21
CA PRO A 76 13.06 -11.13 -5.99
C PRO A 76 14.01 -12.30 -5.68
N PRO A 77 13.58 -13.57 -5.86
CA PRO A 77 14.42 -14.74 -5.57
C PRO A 77 15.74 -14.79 -6.34
N ASP A 78 15.79 -14.17 -7.53
CA ASP A 78 16.99 -14.08 -8.36
C ASP A 78 17.97 -12.98 -7.94
N GLY A 79 17.62 -12.16 -6.94
CA GLY A 79 18.47 -11.08 -6.44
C GLY A 79 18.65 -9.91 -7.40
N SER A 80 17.80 -9.78 -8.42
CA SER A 80 17.89 -8.73 -9.45
C SER A 80 17.71 -7.30 -8.93
N SER A 81 17.06 -7.13 -7.78
CA SER A 81 16.91 -5.84 -7.10
C SER A 81 16.66 -6.01 -5.61
N TYR A 82 17.20 -5.11 -4.78
CA TYR A 82 16.91 -5.09 -3.34
C TYR A 82 15.95 -3.95 -3.05
N ASN A 83 14.76 -4.28 -2.56
CA ASN A 83 13.79 -3.26 -2.19
C ASN A 83 12.96 -3.69 -0.97
N LEU A 84 12.63 -2.70 -0.16
CA LEU A 84 11.62 -2.83 0.88
C LEU A 84 10.31 -2.27 0.32
N VAL A 85 9.23 -3.02 0.51
CA VAL A 85 7.89 -2.43 0.40
C VAL A 85 7.49 -1.87 1.75
N ALA A 86 7.02 -0.63 1.74
CA ALA A 86 6.39 0.06 2.86
C ALA A 86 4.90 0.29 2.57
N PHE A 87 4.04 -0.16 3.48
CA PHE A 87 2.60 0.06 3.42
C PHE A 87 2.20 1.25 4.29
N ILE A 88 1.47 2.15 3.65
CA ILE A 88 0.83 3.31 4.26
C ILE A 88 -0.68 3.06 4.12
N ALA A 89 -1.41 2.98 5.22
CA ALA A 89 -2.81 2.54 5.21
C ALA A 89 -3.76 3.58 5.81
N ALA A 90 -5.03 3.48 5.43
CA ALA A 90 -6.15 4.22 5.98
C ALA A 90 -5.95 5.76 5.98
N GLU A 91 -5.97 6.40 7.15
CA GLU A 91 -5.80 7.85 7.28
C GLU A 91 -4.44 8.33 6.79
N ASN A 92 -3.37 7.58 7.07
CA ASN A 92 -2.02 7.93 6.64
C ASN A 92 -1.89 7.88 5.11
N ALA A 93 -2.63 6.98 4.45
CA ALA A 93 -2.64 6.90 2.98
C ALA A 93 -3.29 8.13 2.36
N ARG A 94 -4.38 8.63 2.99
CA ARG A 94 -5.04 9.87 2.56
C ARG A 94 -4.14 11.09 2.77
N LYS A 95 -3.50 11.22 3.94
CA LYS A 95 -2.51 12.28 4.19
C LYS A 95 -1.33 12.21 3.20
N ALA A 96 -0.79 11.02 2.94
CA ALA A 96 0.29 10.84 1.99
C ALA A 96 -0.08 11.23 0.55
N ALA A 97 -1.35 11.08 0.15
CA ALA A 97 -1.83 11.47 -1.18
C ALA A 97 -1.78 12.99 -1.40
N GLU A 98 -1.85 13.78 -0.33
CA GLU A 98 -1.78 15.25 -0.38
C GLU A 98 -0.32 15.77 -0.35
N MET A 99 0.64 14.91 -0.01
CA MET A 99 2.07 15.26 0.03
C MET A 99 2.69 15.31 -1.37
N SER A 100 3.83 16.00 -1.50
CA SER A 100 4.68 15.84 -2.67
C SER A 100 5.34 14.45 -2.67
N GLU A 101 5.83 14.00 -3.83
CA GLU A 101 6.60 12.74 -3.90
C GLU A 101 7.88 12.80 -3.08
N ALA A 102 8.56 13.95 -3.09
CA ALA A 102 9.78 14.18 -2.31
C ALA A 102 9.52 14.05 -0.81
N ASP A 103 8.42 14.64 -0.31
CA ASP A 103 8.03 14.54 1.10
C ASP A 103 7.66 13.11 1.48
N ARG A 104 6.90 12.40 0.63
CA ARG A 104 6.60 10.98 0.84
C ARG A 104 7.89 10.16 0.93
N LYS A 105 8.82 10.34 -0.02
CA LYS A 105 10.11 9.65 -0.02
C LYS A 105 10.85 9.92 1.28
N TYR A 106 10.97 11.20 1.66
CA TYR A 106 11.62 11.61 2.91
C TYR A 106 10.99 10.93 4.13
N HIS A 107 9.67 11.01 4.30
CA HIS A 107 9.01 10.42 5.46
C HIS A 107 9.12 8.89 5.50
N VAL A 108 8.98 8.22 4.36
CA VAL A 108 9.13 6.76 4.28
C VAL A 108 10.55 6.35 4.64
N THR A 109 11.58 6.96 4.06
CA THR A 109 12.98 6.58 4.33
C THR A 109 13.39 6.89 5.76
N GLN A 110 12.88 7.96 6.37
CA GLN A 110 13.07 8.25 7.79
C GLN A 110 12.51 7.13 8.68
N VAL A 111 11.30 6.63 8.37
CA VAL A 111 10.73 5.50 9.10
C VAL A 111 11.58 4.24 8.91
N LEU A 112 11.99 3.92 7.68
CA LEU A 112 12.84 2.75 7.40
C LEU A 112 14.19 2.83 8.14
N SER A 113 14.80 4.02 8.17
CA SER A 113 16.06 4.27 8.89
C SER A 113 15.93 3.98 10.39
N ARG A 114 14.82 4.42 11.01
CA ARG A 114 14.54 4.15 12.43
C ARG A 114 14.28 2.68 12.69
N VAL A 115 13.41 2.05 11.89
CA VAL A 115 12.99 0.65 12.06
C VAL A 115 14.16 -0.32 11.91
N PHE A 116 14.96 -0.15 10.85
CA PHE A 116 16.09 -1.02 10.54
C PHE A 116 17.42 -0.49 11.10
N GLN A 117 17.37 0.54 11.94
CA GLN A 117 18.50 1.11 12.68
C GLN A 117 19.69 1.43 11.76
N SER A 118 19.42 1.95 10.56
CA SER A 118 20.44 2.13 9.53
C SER A 118 20.19 3.37 8.69
N LYS A 119 21.14 4.30 8.72
CA LYS A 119 21.14 5.50 7.85
C LYS A 119 21.22 5.16 6.37
N LYS A 120 21.61 3.94 5.99
CA LYS A 120 21.60 3.49 4.58
C LYS A 120 20.19 3.55 3.97
N ALA A 121 19.14 3.52 4.81
CA ALA A 121 17.77 3.67 4.36
C ALA A 121 17.44 5.06 3.79
N LEU A 122 18.22 6.11 4.14
CA LEU A 122 17.96 7.50 3.76
C LEU A 122 18.45 7.89 2.36
N ASN A 123 19.33 7.07 1.78
CA ASN A 123 19.94 7.30 0.47
C ASN A 123 18.99 6.89 -0.66
#